data_AF-R2QLZ9-F1
#
_entry.id   AF-R2QLZ9-F1
#
_cell.length_a   1.000
_cell.length_b   1.000
_cell.length_c   1.000
_cell.angle_alpha   90.00
_cell.angle_beta   90.00
_cell.angle_gamma   90.00
#
_symmetry.space_group_name_H-M   'P 1'
#
loop_
_entity.id
_entity.type
_entity.pdbx_description
1 polymer ?
#
loop_
_entity_poly.entity_id
_entity_poly.type
_entity_poly.pdbx_seq_one_letter_code
_entity_poly.pdbx_strand_id
1 'polypeptide(L)' 'MVEKFQLPSAYTPWNTEKIYQAIMHDKKVRGDKIRIVVVEDIGKGQIHTVPLTELKEYITA' A
#
# COMPACT_ATOMS: atom_id res chain seq x y z
N MET A 1 -1.00 -4.31 -17.36
CA MET A 1 -0.35 -3.15 -18.05
C MET A 1 1.15 -3.11 -17.81
N VAL A 2 1.64 -3.23 -16.56
CA VAL A 2 3.08 -3.27 -16.26
C VAL A 2 3.82 -4.47 -16.85
N GLU A 3 3.12 -5.61 -17.01
CA GLU A 3 3.65 -6.83 -17.65
C GLU A 3 4.09 -6.62 -19.11
N LYS A 4 3.42 -5.72 -19.85
CA LYS A 4 3.81 -5.35 -21.22
C LYS A 4 5.25 -4.80 -21.27
N PHE A 5 5.68 -4.16 -20.19
CA PHE A 5 7.03 -3.63 -20.01
C PHE A 5 7.94 -4.59 -19.24
N GLN A 6 7.55 -5.87 -19.12
CA GLN A 6 8.29 -6.91 -18.42
C GLN A 6 8.57 -6.59 -16.94
N LEU A 7 7.74 -5.73 -16.34
CA LEU A 7 7.83 -5.44 -14.91
C LEU A 7 7.09 -6.50 -14.10
N PRO A 8 7.59 -6.87 -12.91
CA PRO A 8 6.88 -7.79 -12.02
C PRO A 8 5.51 -7.21 -11.64
N SER A 9 4.45 -7.97 -11.93
CA SER A 9 3.07 -7.68 -11.50
C SER A 9 2.70 -8.39 -10.19
N ALA A 10 3.48 -9.40 -9.80
CA ALA A 10 3.31 -10.15 -8.56
C ALA A 10 4.68 -10.53 -7.98
N TYR A 11 4.71 -10.73 -6.67
CA TYR A 11 5.86 -11.23 -5.93
C TYR A 11 5.36 -12.22 -4.88
N THR A 12 6.07 -13.30 -4.63
CA THR A 12 5.84 -14.25 -3.52
C THR A 12 7.21 -14.75 -3.10
N PRO A 13 7.57 -14.78 -1.80
CA PRO A 13 6.69 -14.82 -0.62
C PRO A 13 6.46 -13.47 0.06
N TRP A 14 5.20 -13.12 0.35
CA TRP A 14 4.86 -11.93 1.14
C TRP A 14 5.15 -12.21 2.62
N ASN A 15 5.98 -11.38 3.25
CA ASN A 15 6.13 -11.38 4.70
C ASN A 15 5.32 -10.21 5.25
N THR A 16 4.06 -10.49 5.59
CA THR A 16 3.08 -9.49 6.05
C THR A 16 3.57 -8.70 7.25
N GLU A 17 4.26 -9.35 8.20
CA GLU A 17 4.85 -8.67 9.36
C GLU A 17 5.94 -7.67 8.94
N LYS A 18 6.89 -8.07 8.09
CA LYS A 18 7.92 -7.15 7.58
C LYS A 18 7.33 -6.00 6.76
N ILE A 19 6.30 -6.29 5.96
CA ILE A 19 5.60 -5.26 5.17
C ILE A 19 4.89 -4.28 6.10
N TYR A 20 4.16 -4.77 7.11
CA TYR A 20 3.48 -3.93 8.09
C TYR A 20 4.47 -3.05 8.87
N GLN A 21 5.57 -3.63 9.35
CA GLN A 21 6.64 -2.88 10.02
C GLN A 21 7.24 -1.82 9.09
N ALA A 22 7.49 -2.13 7.82
CA ALA A 22 8.00 -1.15 6.87
C ALA A 22 7.01 0.01 6.63
N ILE A 23 5.71 -0.28 6.53
CA ILE A 23 4.64 0.70 6.39
C ILE A 23 4.59 1.63 7.61
N MET A 24 4.71 1.09 8.83
CA MET A 24 4.69 1.90 10.07
C MET A 24 5.82 2.94 10.14
N HIS A 25 6.96 2.68 9.49
CA HIS A 25 8.10 3.61 9.42
C HIS A 25 8.01 4.58 8.24
N ASP A 26 6.99 4.47 7.38
CA ASP A 26 6.83 5.35 6.23
C ASP A 26 6.49 6.78 6.66
N LYS A 27 7.12 7.78 6.03
CA LYS A 27 6.94 9.20 6.35
C LYS A 27 5.51 9.70 6.12
N LYS A 28 4.65 8.94 5.43
CA LYS A 28 3.24 9.26 5.20
C LYS A 28 2.35 8.82 6.36
N VAL A 29 2.88 8.10 7.34
CA VAL A 29 2.22 7.82 8.61
C VAL A 29 2.17 9.10 9.45
N ARG A 30 0.97 9.44 9.92
CA ARG A 30 0.73 10.49 10.91
C ARG A 30 -0.06 9.91 12.06
N GLY A 31 0.66 9.53 13.12
CA GLY A 31 0.06 8.85 14.28
C GLY A 31 -0.44 7.45 13.91
N ASP A 32 -1.73 7.22 14.09
CA ASP A 32 -2.44 5.96 13.83
C ASP A 32 -2.98 5.81 12.40
N LYS A 33 -2.74 6.82 11.55
CA LYS A 33 -3.28 6.90 10.18
C LYS A 33 -2.17 7.01 9.15
N ILE A 34 -2.42 6.48 7.96
CA ILE A 34 -1.53 6.58 6.80
C ILE A 34 -2.25 7.21 5.63
N ARG A 35 -1.55 8.10 4.91
CA ARG A 35 -2.04 8.70 3.66
C ARG A 35 -1.56 7.89 2.46
N ILE A 36 -2.50 7.29 1.75
CA ILE A 36 -2.28 6.47 0.56
C ILE A 36 -2.82 7.23 -0.65
N VAL A 37 -2.11 7.14 -1.78
CA VAL A 37 -2.63 7.63 -3.06
C VAL A 37 -3.40 6.47 -3.70
N VAL A 38 -4.71 6.62 -3.83
CA VAL A 38 -5.57 5.69 -4.54
C VAL A 38 -5.83 6.25 -5.93
N VAL A 39 -5.62 5.43 -6.95
CA VAL A 39 -5.86 5.80 -8.34
C VAL A 39 -7.24 5.27 -8.72
N GLU A 40 -8.21 6.16 -8.90
CA GLU A 40 -9.56 5.79 -9.33
C GLU A 40 -9.59 5.54 -10.85
N ASP A 41 -8.99 6.46 -11.59
CA ASP A 41 -8.85 6.42 -13.05
C ASP A 41 -7.41 6.76 -13.44
N ILE A 42 -7.00 6.34 -14.64
CA ILE A 42 -5.71 6.76 -15.22
C ILE A 42 -5.68 8.29 -15.29
N GLY A 43 -4.72 8.90 -14.60
CA GLY A 43 -4.55 10.36 -14.51
C GLY A 43 -5.30 11.02 -13.35
N LYS A 44 -6.06 10.28 -12.54
CA LYS A 44 -6.76 10.79 -11.35
C LYS A 44 -6.37 10.00 -10.10
N GLY A 45 -5.49 10.59 -9.29
CA GLY A 45 -5.13 10.07 -7.97
C GLY A 45 -5.77 10.91 -6.87
N GLN A 46 -6.35 10.25 -5.86
CA GLN A 46 -6.86 10.89 -4.66
C GLN A 46 -6.03 10.46 -3.44
N ILE A 47 -5.87 11.37 -2.47
CA ILE A 47 -5.20 11.06 -1.21
C ILE A 47 -6.26 10.57 -0.22
N HIS A 48 -6.20 9.29 0.12
CA HIS A 48 -7.06 8.67 1.12
C HIS A 48 -6.28 8.55 2.43
N THR A 49 -6.92 8.92 3.53
CA THR A 49 -6.36 8.71 4.87
C THR A 49 -7.06 7.51 5.48
N VAL A 50 -6.32 6.42 5.68
CA VAL A 50 -6.85 5.18 6.25
C VAL A 50 -6.20 4.89 7.61
N PRO A 51 -6.92 4.26 8.55
CA PRO A 51 -6.32 3.72 9.78
C PRO A 51 -5.29 2.63 9.45
N LEU A 52 -4.21 2.56 10.25
CA LEU A 52 -3.20 1.49 10.10
C LEU A 52 -3.78 0.08 10.34
N THR A 53 -4.83 -0.03 11.16
CA THR A 53 -5.53 -1.31 11.41
C THR A 53 -6.20 -1.84 10.15
N GLU A 54 -6.88 -0.98 9.40
CA GLU A 54 -7.54 -1.34 8.13
C GLU A 54 -6.51 -1.78 7.08
N LEU A 55 -5.36 -1.10 7.03
CA LEU A 55 -4.26 -1.48 6.14
C LEU A 55 -3.65 -2.83 6.54
N LYS A 56 -3.56 -3.13 7.84
CA LYS A 56 -3.09 -4.44 8.34
C LYS A 56 -4.02 -5.57 7.92
N GLU A 57 -5.33 -5.34 8.00
CA GLU A 57 -6.33 -6.30 7.54
C GLU A 57 -6.19 -6.53 6.03
N TYR A 58 -6.03 -5.47 5.24
CA TYR A 58 -5.89 -5.56 3.78
C TYR A 58 -4.67 -6.37 3.32
N ILE A 59 -3.51 -6.24 4.00
CA ILE A 59 -2.31 -7.00 3.63
C ILE A 59 -2.33 -8.46 4.13
N THR A 60 -3.27 -8.80 5.02
CA THR A 60 -3.38 -10.14 5.63
C THR A 60 -4.53 -10.95 5.03
N ALA A 61 -5.51 -10.29 4.41
CA ALA A 61 -6.62 -10.90 3.66
C ALA A 61 -6.15 -11.48 2.31
#